data_AF-A0A3S4YTY2-F1
#
_entry.id   AF-A0A3S4YTY2-F1
#
_cell.length_a   1.000
_cell.length_b   1.000
_cell.length_c   1.000
_cell.angle_alpha   90.00
_cell.angle_beta   90.00
_cell.angle_gamma   90.00
#
_symmetry.space_group_name_H-M   'P 1'
#
loop_
_entity.id
_entity.type
_entity.pdbx_description
1 polymer ?
#
loop_
_entity_poly.entity_id
_entity_poly.type
_entity_poly.pdbx_seq_one_letter_code
_entity_poly.pdbx_strand_id
1 'polypeptide(L)' 'MDEQKQVMENWIIKMLLDVFSKHFGLQEALKSKDELVSKEAVQILSELTGLRRNYIAGKLEKISKI' A
#
# COMPACT_ATOMS: atom_id res chain seq x y z
N MET A 1 -9.92 -8.09 19.49
CA MET A 1 -8.68 -8.75 19.00
C MET A 1 -8.48 -8.49 17.51
N ASP A 2 -9.53 -8.59 16.69
CA ASP A 2 -9.46 -8.24 15.26
C ASP A 2 -9.29 -6.73 14.99
N GLU A 3 -9.88 -5.86 15.82
CA GLU A 3 -9.73 -4.40 15.68
C GLU A 3 -8.29 -3.92 15.88
N GLN A 4 -7.60 -4.36 16.95
CA GLN A 4 -6.22 -3.97 17.19
C GLN A 4 -5.28 -4.44 16.07
N LYS A 5 -5.51 -5.65 15.55
CA LYS A 5 -4.76 -6.18 14.41
C LYS A 5 -4.99 -5.32 13.17
N GLN A 6 -6.24 -4.93 12.89
CA GLN A 6 -6.57 -4.10 11.74
C GLN A 6 -6.06 -2.67 11.84
N VAL A 7 -6.03 -2.09 13.05
CA VAL A 7 -5.41 -0.79 13.32
C VAL A 7 -3.90 -0.84 13.06
N MET A 8 -3.22 -1.89 13.52
CA MET A 8 -1.80 -2.08 13.30
C MET A 8 -1.45 -2.28 11.82
N GLU A 9 -2.22 -3.09 11.10
CA GLU A 9 -2.05 -3.28 9.65
C GLU A 9 -2.25 -1.99 8.86
N ASN A 10 -3.28 -1.20 9.19
CA ASN A 10 -3.50 0.11 8.58
C ASN A 10 -2.34 1.07 8.87
N TRP A 11 -1.79 1.03 10.08
CA TRP A 11 -0.67 1.88 10.48
C TRP A 11 0.62 1.52 9.73
N ILE A 12 0.90 0.23 9.55
CA ILE A 12 2.04 -0.26 8.75
C ILE A 12 1.88 0.19 7.28
N ILE A 13 0.71 0.00 6.67
CA ILE A 13 0.46 0.45 5.29
C ILE A 13 0.66 1.97 5.17
N LYS A 14 0.14 2.74 6.14
CA LYS A 14 0.27 4.20 6.13
C LYS A 14 1.72 4.64 6.28
N MET A 15 2.49 4.01 7.16
CA MET A 15 3.92 4.30 7.34
C MET A 15 4.72 3.96 6.07
N LEU A 16 4.44 2.83 5.43
CA LEU A 16 5.11 2.47 4.18
C LEU A 16 4.77 3.47 3.08
N LEU A 17 3.50 3.87 2.95
CA LEU A 17 3.13 4.94 2.03
C LEU A 17 3.86 6.25 2.34
N ASP A 18 3.98 6.63 3.61
CA ASP A 18 4.64 7.89 4.00
C ASP A 18 6.16 7.87 3.79
N VAL A 19 6.81 6.73 4.08
CA VAL A 19 8.26 6.53 3.86
C VAL A 19 8.58 6.42 2.38
N PHE A 20 7.80 5.66 1.61
CA PHE A 20 8.07 5.43 0.21
C PHE A 20 7.61 6.57 -0.71
N SER A 21 6.56 7.33 -0.34
CA SER A 21 6.18 8.56 -1.05
C SER A 21 7.26 9.64 -0.95
N LYS A 22 7.96 9.72 0.20
CA LYS A 22 9.03 10.71 0.39
C LYS A 22 10.34 10.37 -0.31
N HIS A 23 10.63 9.10 -0.57
CA HIS A 23 11.98 8.70 -0.96
C HIS A 23 12.09 7.87 -2.26
N PHE A 24 11.02 7.27 -2.77
CA PHE A 24 11.13 6.26 -3.85
C PHE A 24 10.06 6.31 -4.94
N GLY A 25 9.20 7.33 -5.00
CA GLY A 25 8.19 7.45 -6.06
C GLY A 25 7.09 6.36 -6.03
N LEU A 26 6.94 5.66 -4.91
CA LEU A 26 5.98 4.55 -4.79
C LEU A 26 4.54 5.06 -4.88
N GLN A 27 4.26 6.28 -4.42
CA GLN A 27 2.91 6.85 -4.52
C GLN A 27 2.53 7.09 -5.98
N GLU A 28 3.46 7.58 -6.78
CA GLU A 28 3.34 7.77 -8.22
C GLU A 28 3.22 6.42 -8.93
N ALA A 29 4.00 5.43 -8.51
CA ALA A 29 3.92 4.07 -9.07
C ALA A 29 2.55 3.43 -8.78
N LEU A 30 2.03 3.55 -7.55
CA LEU A 30 0.71 3.03 -7.18
C LEU A 30 -0.44 3.76 -7.90
N LYS A 31 -0.28 5.05 -8.18
CA LYS A 31 -1.24 5.87 -8.95
C LYS A 31 -0.99 5.85 -10.46
N SER A 32 0.00 5.08 -10.93
CA SER A 32 0.36 5.03 -12.34
C SER A 32 -0.81 4.52 -13.16
N LYS A 33 -1.02 5.12 -14.34
CA LYS A 33 -1.96 4.58 -15.35
C LYS A 33 -1.40 3.34 -16.05
N ASP A 34 -0.10 3.11 -15.94
CA ASP A 34 0.53 1.87 -16.38
C ASP A 34 0.24 0.78 -15.34
N GLU A 35 -0.55 -0.21 -15.76
CA GLU A 35 -1.00 -1.30 -14.92
C GLU A 35 0.16 -2.19 -14.42
N LEU A 36 1.25 -2.31 -15.20
CA LEU A 36 2.42 -3.08 -14.79
C LEU A 36 3.13 -2.39 -13.62
N VAL A 37 3.37 -1.09 -13.74
CA VAL A 37 4.00 -0.26 -12.70
C VAL A 37 3.19 -0.30 -11.40
N SER A 38 1.86 -0.15 -11.50
CA SER A 38 0.98 -0.20 -10.33
C SER A 38 0.97 -1.60 -9.67
N LYS A 39 0.95 -2.67 -10.47
CA LYS A 39 0.98 -4.05 -9.95
C LYS A 39 2.30 -4.39 -9.24
N GLU A 40 3.44 -3.97 -9.80
CA GLU A 40 4.75 -4.18 -9.18
C GLU A 40 4.86 -3.43 -7.85
N ALA A 41 4.36 -2.18 -7.79
CA ALA A 41 4.32 -1.43 -6.54
C ALA A 41 3.46 -2.12 -5.45
N VAL A 42 2.32 -2.72 -5.82
CA VAL A 42 1.50 -3.52 -4.91
C VAL A 42 2.20 -4.81 -4.49
N GLN A 43 2.95 -5.46 -5.39
CA GLN A 43 3.75 -6.65 -5.08
C GLN A 43 4.85 -6.34 -4.05
N ILE A 44 5.61 -5.27 -4.25
CA ILE A 44 6.67 -4.84 -3.32
C ILE A 44 6.08 -4.57 -1.92
N LEU A 45 4.95 -3.86 -1.85
CA LEU A 45 4.26 -3.65 -0.58
C LEU A 45 3.81 -4.97 0.07
N SER A 46 3.35 -5.93 -0.74
CA SER A 46 2.94 -7.25 -0.26
C SER A 46 4.11 -8.01 0.36
N GLU A 47 5.27 -7.99 -0.29
CA GLU A 47 6.49 -8.65 0.20
C GLU A 47 7.02 -8.00 1.48
N LEU A 48 7.05 -6.67 1.54
CA LEU A 48 7.57 -5.93 2.70
C LEU A 48 6.67 -6.04 3.92
N THR A 49 5.35 -6.14 3.73
CA THR A 49 4.37 -6.19 4.83
C THR A 49 3.98 -7.59 5.25
N GLY A 50 4.21 -8.59 4.38
CA GLY A 50 3.59 -9.91 4.51
C GLY A 50 2.07 -9.92 4.27
N LEU A 51 1.46 -8.79 3.88
CA LEU A 51 0.02 -8.70 3.62
C LEU A 51 -0.31 -9.17 2.21
N ARG A 52 -1.49 -9.75 2.02
CA ARG A 52 -1.95 -10.21 0.71
C ARG A 52 -2.14 -9.02 -0.24
N ARG A 53 -1.71 -9.14 -1.50
CA ARG A 53 -1.90 -8.14 -2.55
C ARG A 53 -3.31 -7.55 -2.62
N ASN A 54 -4.35 -8.39 -2.63
CA ASN A 54 -5.74 -7.94 -2.73
C ASN A 54 -6.16 -7.08 -1.52
N TYR A 55 -5.58 -7.34 -0.34
CA TYR A 55 -5.82 -6.55 0.85
C TYR A 55 -5.19 -5.16 0.71
N ILE A 56 -3.94 -5.09 0.24
CA ILE A 56 -3.25 -3.82 -0.03
C ILE A 56 -3.99 -3.02 -1.09
N ALA A 57 -4.34 -3.62 -2.22
CA ALA A 57 -5.09 -2.96 -3.30
C ALA A 57 -6.42 -2.36 -2.81
N GLY A 58 -7.22 -3.14 -2.07
CA GLY A 58 -8.49 -2.65 -1.52
C GLY A 58 -8.34 -1.58 -0.43
N LYS A 59 -7.19 -1.51 0.25
CA LYS A 59 -6.86 -0.43 1.19
C LYS A 59 -6.39 0.82 0.47
N LEU A 60 -5.59 0.67 -0.57
CA LEU A 60 -5.14 1.77 -1.41
C LEU A 60 -6.32 2.51 -2.06
N GLU A 61 -7.30 1.79 -2.59
CA GLU A 61 -8.54 2.40 -3.11
C GLU A 61 -9.32 3.21 -2.06
N LYS A 62 -9.23 2.83 -0.78
CA LYS A 62 -9.86 3.58 0.32
C LYS A 62 -9.05 4.80 0.73
N ILE A 63 -7.72 4.70 0.65
CA ILE A 63 -6.79 5.78 1.02
C ILE A 63 -6.70 6.83 -0.10
N SER A 64 -6.82 6.43 -1.37
CA SER A 64 -6.76 7.33 -2.53
C SER A 64 -8.06 8.12 -2.79
N LYS A 65 -9.15 7.80 -2.09
CA LYS A 65 -10.43 8.55 -2.13
C LYS A 65 -10.45 9.80 -1.23
N ILE A 66 -9.29 10.31 -0.85
CA ILE A 66 -9.10 11.61 -0.17
C ILE A 66 -8.52 12.57 -1.19
#